data_AF-A0A529WNN4-F1
#
_entry.id   AF-A0A529WNN4-F1
#
_cell.length_a   1.000
_cell.length_b   1.000
_cell.length_c   1.000
_cell.angle_alpha   90.00
_cell.angle_beta   90.00
_cell.angle_gamma   90.00
#
_symmetry.space_group_name_H-M   'P 1'
#
loop_
_entity.id
_entity.type
_entity.pdbx_description
1 polymer ?
#
loop_
_entity_poly.entity_id
_entity_poly.type
_entity_poly.pdbx_seq_one_letter_code
_entity_poly.pdbx_strand_id
1 'polypeptide(L)'
;MDELRRAIRRRDIFPVHSLRYADPRKGLLSGPAWEAARPTVRRTVGGVDEELGRLSSRLNLAYRETADRVLMNPAVTIINTSEGSDLSLERLETIEEPPRLIALRAAIDARLPRLDLN
;
A
#
# COMPACT_ATOMS: atom_id res chain seq x y z
N MET A 1 -22.95 3.80 -29.15
CA MET A 1 -21.72 3.20 -29.74
C MET A 1 -20.46 3.47 -28.92
N ASP A 2 -20.37 4.59 -28.20
CA ASP A 2 -19.16 4.93 -27.44
C ASP A 2 -18.94 4.10 -26.18
N GLU A 3 -20.01 3.65 -25.53
CA GLU A 3 -19.92 2.79 -24.34
C GLU A 3 -19.24 1.44 -24.65
N LEU A 4 -19.63 0.78 -25.74
CA LEU A 4 -18.99 -0.46 -26.18
C LEU A 4 -17.51 -0.27 -26.48
N ARG A 5 -17.14 0.83 -27.15
CA ARG A 5 -15.73 1.16 -27.44
C ARG A 5 -14.94 1.47 -26.16
N ARG A 6 -15.59 2.02 -25.13
CA ARG A 6 -14.98 2.28 -23.82
C ARG A 6 -14.80 0.99 -23.03
N ALA A 7 -15.80 0.11 -23.03
CA ALA A 7 -15.76 -1.21 -22.39
C ALA A 7 -14.67 -2.10 -22.98
N ILE A 8 -14.51 -2.15 -24.31
CA ILE A 8 -13.44 -2.89 -24.98
C ILE A 8 -12.05 -2.33 -24.61
N ARG A 9 -11.90 -0.99 -24.53
CA ARG A 9 -10.63 -0.35 -24.15
C ARG A 9 -10.25 -0.57 -22.69
N ARG A 10 -11.23 -0.58 -21.78
CA ARG A 10 -11.03 -0.88 -20.36
C ARG A 10 -10.83 -2.37 -20.07
N ARG A 11 -10.98 -3.23 -21.09
CA ARG A 11 -10.96 -4.69 -20.97
C ARG A 11 -12.09 -5.25 -20.11
N ASP A 12 -13.26 -4.61 -20.18
CA ASP A 12 -14.50 -5.09 -19.56
C ASP A 12 -15.21 -6.14 -20.45
N ILE A 13 -15.03 -6.05 -21.78
CA ILE A 13 -15.58 -6.97 -22.78
C ILE A 13 -14.46 -7.43 -23.71
N PHE A 14 -14.40 -8.73 -24.00
CA PHE A 14 -13.39 -9.34 -24.85
C PHE A 14 -14.00 -9.90 -26.14
N PRO A 15 -13.81 -9.23 -27.29
CA PRO A 15 -14.30 -9.72 -28.57
C PRO A 15 -13.61 -11.02 -29.00
N VAL A 16 -14.39 -12.00 -29.45
CA VAL A 16 -13.91 -13.36 -29.77
C VAL A 16 -12.94 -13.40 -30.95
N HIS A 17 -13.14 -12.56 -31.96
CA HIS A 17 -12.34 -12.54 -33.20
C HIS A 17 -11.28 -11.42 -33.25
N SER A 18 -10.97 -10.80 -32.11
CA SER A 18 -9.97 -9.74 -32.03
C SER A 18 -8.70 -10.24 -31.37
N LEU A 19 -7.55 -10.14 -32.04
CA LEU A 19 -6.25 -10.44 -31.42
C LEU A 19 -5.83 -9.35 -30.43
N ARG A 20 -6.07 -8.07 -30.77
CA ARG A 20 -5.65 -6.92 -29.94
C ARG A 20 -6.45 -6.78 -28.65
N TYR A 21 -7.73 -7.15 -28.70
CA TYR A 21 -8.67 -7.03 -27.57
C TYR A 21 -9.15 -8.40 -27.08
N ALA A 22 -8.45 -9.47 -27.42
CA ALA A 22 -8.70 -10.80 -26.87
C ALA A 22 -8.57 -10.79 -25.35
N ASP A 23 -9.26 -11.73 -24.71
CA ASP A 23 -9.06 -12.00 -23.29
C ASP A 23 -7.62 -12.50 -23.05
N PRO A 24 -6.77 -11.74 -22.34
CA PRO A 24 -5.39 -12.14 -22.08
C PRO A 24 -5.32 -13.41 -21.21
N ARG A 25 -6.40 -13.74 -20.49
CA ARG A 25 -6.43 -14.90 -19.59
C ARG A 25 -6.46 -16.23 -20.34
N LYS A 26 -6.95 -16.24 -21.60
CA LYS A 26 -7.01 -17.45 -22.43
C LYS A 26 -5.63 -18.01 -22.79
N GLY A 27 -4.58 -17.17 -22.76
CA GLY A 27 -3.20 -17.56 -23.06
C GLY A 27 -2.32 -17.75 -21.83
N LEU A 28 -2.90 -17.80 -20.62
CA LEU A 28 -2.10 -17.93 -19.41
C LEU A 28 -1.45 -19.32 -19.36
N LEU A 29 -0.12 -19.32 -19.34
CA LEU A 29 0.67 -20.52 -19.16
C LEU A 29 0.56 -20.99 -17.71
N SER A 30 0.45 -22.31 -17.54
CA SER A 30 0.43 -22.95 -16.23
C SER A 30 1.23 -24.24 -16.25
N GLY A 31 1.68 -24.68 -15.07
CA GLY A 31 2.42 -25.93 -14.90
C GLY A 31 3.67 -26.02 -15.79
N PRO A 32 3.90 -27.15 -16.48
CA PRO A 32 5.11 -27.36 -17.29
C PRO A 32 5.31 -26.33 -18.41
N ALA A 33 4.22 -25.82 -19.01
CA ALA A 33 4.29 -24.82 -20.07
C ALA A 33 4.80 -23.47 -19.55
N TRP A 34 4.42 -23.10 -18.32
CA TRP A 34 4.96 -21.92 -17.65
C TRP A 34 6.44 -22.10 -17.31
N GLU A 35 6.81 -23.25 -16.75
CA GLU A 35 8.20 -23.55 -16.39
C GLU A 35 9.15 -23.49 -17.59
N ALA A 36 8.71 -24.00 -18.75
CA ALA A 36 9.46 -23.91 -19.99
C ALA A 36 9.62 -22.47 -20.51
N ALA A 37 8.60 -21.62 -20.34
CA ALA A 37 8.63 -20.22 -20.78
C ALA A 37 9.33 -19.28 -19.78
N ARG A 38 9.46 -19.69 -18.51
CA ARG A 38 9.95 -18.87 -17.39
C ARG A 38 11.31 -18.22 -17.66
N PRO A 39 12.33 -18.90 -18.24
CA PRO A 39 13.62 -18.28 -18.51
C PRO A 39 13.54 -17.12 -19.52
N THR A 40 12.74 -17.30 -20.57
CA THR A 40 12.52 -16.26 -21.60
C THR A 40 11.80 -15.06 -21.02
N VAL A 41 10.70 -15.30 -20.28
CA VAL A 41 9.95 -14.24 -19.61
C VAL A 41 10.83 -13.47 -18.63
N ARG A 42 11.65 -14.17 -17.83
CA ARG A 42 12.60 -13.53 -16.91
C ARG A 42 13.61 -12.65 -17.64
N ARG A 43 14.12 -13.09 -18.79
CA ARG A 43 15.04 -12.28 -19.61
C ARG A 43 14.37 -11.01 -20.14
N THR A 44 13.08 -11.06 -20.48
CA THR A 44 12.32 -9.92 -21.00
C THR A 44 11.88 -8.94 -19.92
N VAL A 45 11.42 -9.45 -18.76
CA VAL A 45 10.99 -8.61 -17.63
C VAL A 45 12.18 -7.99 -16.90
N GLY A 46 13.38 -8.56 -17.05
CA GLY A 46 14.60 -8.06 -16.42
C GLY A 46 14.78 -8.57 -15.00
N GLY A 47 15.88 -8.15 -14.37
CA GLY A 47 16.18 -8.47 -12.98
C GLY A 47 15.34 -7.63 -12.01
N VAL A 48 14.97 -8.21 -10.88
CA VAL A 48 14.33 -7.49 -9.77
C VAL A 48 15.36 -6.90 -8.79
N ASP A 49 16.66 -7.08 -9.06
CA ASP A 49 17.74 -6.77 -8.12
C ASP A 49 17.80 -5.27 -7.75
N GLU A 50 17.54 -4.38 -8.71
CA GLU A 50 17.47 -2.94 -8.45
C GLU A 50 16.29 -2.59 -7.53
N GLU A 51 15.11 -3.14 -7.81
CA GLU A 51 13.91 -2.89 -7.02
C GLU A 51 14.01 -3.54 -5.62
N LEU A 52 14.60 -4.73 -5.53
CA LEU A 52 14.93 -5.38 -4.27
C LEU A 52 15.95 -4.54 -3.48
N GLY A 53 16.97 -4.01 -4.14
CA GLY A 53 17.93 -3.09 -3.55
C GLY A 53 17.23 -1.86 -2.99
N ARG A 54 16.36 -1.23 -3.78
CA ARG A 54 15.56 -0.06 -3.38
C ARG A 54 14.68 -0.35 -2.17
N LEU A 55 13.95 -1.47 -2.17
CA LEU A 55 13.09 -1.89 -1.07
C LEU A 55 13.90 -2.21 0.19
N SER A 56 15.04 -2.90 0.04
CA SER A 56 15.97 -3.21 1.13
C SER A 56 16.54 -1.94 1.76
N SER A 57 17.01 -1.00 0.94
CA SER A 57 17.49 0.30 1.44
C SER A 57 16.41 1.08 2.17
N ARG A 58 15.17 1.09 1.64
CA ARG A 58 14.04 1.76 2.30
C ARG A 58 13.71 1.13 3.64
N LEU A 59 13.71 -0.21 3.70
CA LEU A 59 13.48 -0.95 4.93
C LEU A 59 14.57 -0.63 5.97
N ASN A 60 15.83 -0.69 5.56
CA ASN A 60 16.98 -0.39 6.42
C ASN A 60 16.92 1.04 6.96
N LEU A 61 16.58 2.03 6.12
CA LEU A 61 16.41 3.41 6.56
C LEU A 61 15.31 3.53 7.61
N ALA A 62 14.15 2.92 7.36
CA ALA A 62 13.02 2.97 8.29
C ALA A 62 13.37 2.35 9.65
N TYR A 63 14.08 1.22 9.67
CA TYR A 63 14.54 0.59 10.91
C TYR A 63 15.53 1.47 11.67
N ARG A 64 16.53 2.05 11.00
CA ARG A 64 17.52 2.93 11.62
C ARG A 64 16.87 4.17 12.21
N GLU A 65 16.03 4.84 11.42
CA GLU A 65 15.29 6.01 11.89
C GLU A 65 14.37 5.69 13.08
N THR A 66 13.76 4.50 13.09
CA THR A 66 12.92 4.06 14.21
C THR A 66 13.79 3.82 15.44
N ALA A 67 14.92 3.12 15.32
CA ALA A 67 15.84 2.88 16.43
C ALA A 67 16.34 4.21 17.04
N ASP A 68 16.76 5.15 16.19
CA ASP A 68 17.24 6.47 16.63
C ASP A 68 16.15 7.26 17.37
N ARG A 69 14.90 7.21 16.88
CA ARG A 69 13.77 7.92 17.51
C ARG A 69 13.26 7.23 18.77
N VAL A 70 13.30 5.90 18.85
CA VAL A 70 12.87 5.15 20.03
C VAL A 70 13.74 5.49 21.24
N LEU A 71 15.06 5.64 21.05
CA LEU A 71 15.97 6.10 22.11
C LEU A 71 15.62 7.48 22.66
N MET A 72 14.96 8.32 21.85
CA MET A 72 14.52 9.66 22.24
C MET A 72 13.06 9.72 22.72
N ASN A 73 12.33 8.60 22.69
CA ASN A 73 10.91 8.57 23.04
C ASN A 73 10.70 7.94 24.42
N PRO A 74 10.45 8.73 25.48
CA PRO A 74 10.26 8.20 26.83
C PRO A 74 9.02 7.29 26.94
N ALA A 75 8.05 7.43 26.05
CA ALA A 75 6.86 6.59 26.01
C ALA A 75 7.10 5.18 25.43
N VAL A 76 8.31 4.88 24.95
CA VAL A 76 8.67 3.58 24.37
C VAL A 76 9.84 2.98 25.15
N THR A 77 9.60 1.86 25.83
CA THR A 77 10.65 1.11 26.55
C THR A 77 10.79 -0.29 25.97
N ILE A 78 12.00 -0.67 25.59
CA ILE A 78 12.33 -2.03 25.16
C ILE A 78 12.69 -2.85 26.41
N ILE A 79 11.89 -3.87 26.72
CA ILE A 79 12.09 -4.76 27.86
C ILE A 79 12.71 -6.07 27.35
N ASN A 80 13.95 -6.35 27.71
CA ASN A 80 14.57 -7.64 27.40
C ASN A 80 14.15 -8.68 28.44
N THR A 81 13.30 -9.63 28.03
CA THR A 81 12.90 -10.78 28.85
C THR A 81 13.72 -12.02 28.50
N SER A 82 13.63 -13.08 29.31
CA SER A 82 14.31 -14.36 29.02
C SER A 82 13.81 -15.05 27.75
N GLU A 83 12.65 -14.65 27.21
CA GLU A 83 12.07 -15.18 25.98
C GLU A 83 12.30 -14.28 24.74
N GLY A 84 12.88 -13.10 24.93
CA GLY A 84 13.16 -12.14 23.88
C GLY A 84 12.92 -10.68 24.30
N SER A 85 13.23 -9.76 23.39
CA SER A 85 12.93 -8.34 23.56
C SER A 85 11.44 -8.08 23.29
N ASP A 86 10.76 -7.48 24.25
CA ASP A 86 9.38 -7.02 24.14
C ASP A 86 9.32 -5.47 24.18
N LEU A 87 8.24 -4.90 23.65
CA LEU A 87 8.06 -3.45 23.51
C LEU A 87 6.91 -2.98 24.41
N SER A 88 7.25 -2.27 25.48
CA SER A 88 6.29 -1.62 26.36
C SER A 88 6.05 -0.18 25.92
N LEU A 89 4.79 0.14 25.63
CA LEU A 89 4.34 1.49 25.30
C LEU A 89 3.61 2.07 26.51
N GLU A 90 4.03 3.23 26.97
CA GLU A 90 3.23 3.98 27.94
C GLU A 90 1.88 4.33 27.32
N ARG A 91 0.82 4.27 28.14
CA ARG A 91 -0.53 4.61 27.71
C ARG A 91 -0.50 6.04 27.18
N LEU A 92 -0.95 6.22 25.93
CA LEU A 92 -1.18 7.56 25.39
C LEU A 92 -2.29 8.21 26.21
N GLU A 93 -1.89 9.08 27.13
CA GLU A 93 -2.82 9.94 27.85
C GLU A 93 -3.47 10.92 26.87
N THR A 94 -4.74 11.22 27.11
CA THR A 94 -5.44 12.22 26.30
C THR A 94 -4.77 13.57 26.51
N ILE A 95 -4.38 14.22 25.41
CA ILE A 95 -3.85 15.58 25.46
C ILE A 95 -5.06 16.52 25.42
N GLU A 96 -5.08 17.50 26.32
CA GLU A 96 -6.11 18.53 26.33
C GLU A 96 -6.15 19.25 24.98
N GLU A 97 -7.34 19.32 24.38
CA GLU A 97 -7.51 19.85 23.03
C GLU A 97 -7.18 21.35 23.02
N PRO A 98 -6.23 21.81 22.19
CA PRO A 98 -5.80 23.20 22.23
C PRO A 98 -6.95 24.13 21.82
N PRO A 99 -7.11 25.32 22.44
CA PRO A 99 -8.24 26.22 22.17
C PRO A 99 -8.42 26.59 20.69
N ARG A 100 -7.31 26.65 19.94
CA ARG A 100 -7.32 26.90 18.49
C ARG A 100 -8.03 25.80 17.69
N LEU A 101 -7.90 24.54 18.12
CA LEU A 101 -8.48 23.40 17.43
C LEU A 101 -9.99 23.28 17.73
N ILE A 102 -10.39 23.59 18.97
CA ILE A 102 -11.79 23.75 19.35
C ILE A 102 -12.44 24.87 18.52
N ALA A 103 -11.81 26.04 18.44
CA ALA A 103 -12.31 27.17 17.65
C ALA A 103 -12.42 26.84 16.16
N LEU A 104 -11.44 26.12 15.61
CA LEU A 104 -11.46 25.68 14.22
C LEU A 104 -12.60 24.68 13.94
N ARG A 105 -12.83 23.73 14.85
CA ARG A 105 -13.94 22.77 14.73
C ARG A 105 -15.28 23.49 14.68
N ALA A 106 -15.53 24.40 15.61
CA ALA A 106 -16.76 25.20 15.64
C ALA A 106 -16.95 26.01 14.35
N ALA A 107 -15.86 26.57 13.80
CA ALA A 107 -15.89 27.31 12.55
C ALA A 107 -16.18 26.43 11.32
N ILE A 108 -15.75 25.17 11.34
CA ILE A 108 -16.05 24.18 10.29
C ILE A 108 -17.50 23.73 10.40
N ASP A 109 -17.97 23.37 11.60
CA ASP A 109 -19.33 22.90 11.84
C ASP A 109 -20.38 23.95 11.45
N ALA A 110 -20.10 25.23 11.71
CA ALA A 110 -20.97 26.33 11.29
C ALA A 110 -21.08 26.49 9.76
N ARG A 111 -20.15 25.92 8.99
CA ARG A 111 -20.08 26.01 7.53
C ARG A 111 -20.50 24.73 6.82
N LEU A 112 -20.68 23.63 7.56
CA LEU A 112 -21.13 22.38 6.97
C LEU A 112 -22.63 22.49 6.63
N PRO A 113 -23.02 22.19 5.38
CA PRO A 113 -24.44 22.10 5.03
C PRO A 113 -25.08 20.98 5.85
N ARG A 114 -26.29 21.21 6.36
CA ARG A 114 -27.09 20.17 7.01
C ARG A 114 -27.41 19.10 5.97
N LEU A 115 -26.72 17.97 6.05
CA LEU A 115 -27.00 16.79 5.26
C LEU A 115 -28.07 15.99 6.00
N ASP A 116 -29.34 16.25 5.70
CA ASP A 116 -30.42 15.34 6.05
C ASP A 116 -30.30 14.11 5.14
N LEU A 117 -29.65 13.06 5.63
CA LEU A 117 -29.73 11.73 5.03
C LEU A 117 -31.06 11.12 5.47
N ASN A 118 -32.10 11.32 4.66
CA ASN A 118 -33.35 10.57 4.73
C ASN A 118 -33.19 9.17 4.12
#